data_AF-E4RNJ7-F1
#
_entry.id   AF-E4RNJ7-F1
#
_cell.length_a   1.000
_cell.length_b   1.000
_cell.length_c   1.000
_cell.angle_alpha   90.00
_cell.angle_beta   90.00
_cell.angle_gamma   90.00
#
_symmetry.space_group_name_H-M   'P 1'
#
loop_
_entity.id
_entity.type
_entity.pdbx_description
1 polymer ?
#
loop_
_entity_poly.entity_id
_entity_poly.type
_entity_poly.pdbx_seq_one_letter_code
_entity_poly.pdbx_strand_id
1 'polypeptide(L)'
;MKNNDKYQDNENLFKELSRKSRKDLPFTLSPADLVQILPYGKTKVYELLNRSIIPAKKLEGKWVIPRDKFLAWFYSDLDNKSS
;
A
#
# COMPACT_ATOMS: atom_id res chain seq x y z
N MET A 1 14.31 -34.06 -15.80
CA MET A 1 14.52 -32.59 -15.70
C MET A 1 13.27 -31.88 -16.21
N LYS A 2 12.32 -31.48 -15.34
CA LYS A 2 11.24 -30.50 -15.65
C LYS A 2 10.64 -29.94 -14.35
N ASN A 3 11.43 -29.20 -13.57
CA ASN A 3 10.94 -28.49 -12.37
C ASN A 3 11.19 -26.97 -12.42
N ASN A 4 11.74 -26.43 -13.51
CA ASN A 4 12.13 -25.01 -13.61
C ASN A 4 11.05 -24.09 -14.23
N ASP A 5 10.12 -24.61 -15.03
CA ASP A 5 9.12 -23.78 -15.74
C ASP A 5 8.07 -23.18 -14.79
N LYS A 6 7.54 -23.98 -13.85
CA LYS A 6 6.47 -23.54 -12.95
C LYS A 6 6.87 -22.37 -12.04
N TYR A 7 8.14 -22.28 -11.64
CA TYR A 7 8.60 -21.19 -10.78
C TYR A 7 8.76 -19.89 -11.58
N GLN A 8 9.24 -20.00 -12.82
CA GLN A 8 9.37 -18.87 -13.74
C GLN A 8 8.00 -18.28 -14.11
N ASP A 9 6.99 -19.14 -14.31
CA ASP A 9 5.62 -18.73 -14.61
C ASP A 9 4.97 -17.98 -13.44
N ASN A 10 5.18 -18.44 -12.21
CA ASN A 10 4.67 -17.77 -11.02
C ASN A 10 5.33 -16.40 -10.81
N GLU A 11 6.64 -16.28 -11.05
CA GLU A 11 7.36 -15.00 -10.96
C GLU A 11 6.85 -14.01 -12.02
N ASN A 12 6.65 -14.48 -13.26
CA ASN A 12 6.12 -13.66 -14.35
C ASN A 12 4.69 -13.20 -14.08
N LEU A 13 3.83 -14.09 -13.56
CA LEU A 13 2.46 -13.76 -13.16
C LEU A 13 2.45 -12.71 -12.05
N PHE A 14 3.27 -12.88 -11.00
CA PHE A 14 3.38 -11.90 -9.92
C PHE A 14 3.84 -10.53 -10.43
N LYS A 15 4.81 -10.52 -11.35
CA LYS A 15 5.35 -9.30 -11.96
C LYS A 15 4.30 -8.60 -12.84
N GLU A 16 3.49 -9.36 -13.57
CA GLU A 16 2.40 -8.84 -14.38
C GLU A 16 1.25 -8.31 -13.51
N LEU A 17 0.80 -9.06 -12.51
CA LEU A 17 -0.22 -8.62 -11.55
C LEU A 17 0.23 -7.37 -10.78
N SER A 18 1.50 -7.30 -10.39
CA SER A 18 2.09 -6.11 -9.78
C SER A 18 2.19 -4.92 -10.75
N ARG A 19 2.46 -5.15 -12.04
CA ARG A 19 2.40 -4.10 -13.08
C ARG A 19 0.96 -3.62 -13.32
N LYS A 20 -0.01 -4.53 -13.34
CA LYS A 20 -1.44 -4.22 -13.48
C LYS A 20 -1.93 -3.41 -12.28
N SER A 21 -1.63 -3.87 -11.08
CA SER A 21 -1.94 -3.18 -9.82
C SER A 21 -1.22 -1.82 -9.66
N ARG A 22 -0.07 -1.62 -10.32
CA ARG A 22 0.61 -0.30 -10.39
C ARG A 22 -0.16 0.73 -11.23
N LYS A 23 -1.06 0.31 -12.12
CA LYS A 23 -1.95 1.23 -12.86
C LYS A 23 -3.09 1.76 -11.98
N ASP A 24 -3.48 1.01 -10.94
CA ASP A 24 -4.63 1.35 -10.09
C ASP A 24 -4.21 2.07 -8.79
N LEU A 25 -3.02 1.79 -8.26
CA LEU A 25 -2.45 2.51 -7.12
C LEU A 25 -1.06 3.08 -7.48
N PRO A 26 -0.86 4.42 -7.45
CA PRO A 26 0.43 5.03 -7.75
C PRO A 26 1.51 4.56 -6.77
N PHE A 27 2.79 4.68 -7.16
CA PHE A 27 3.94 4.32 -6.31
C PHE A 27 3.89 5.01 -4.93
N THR A 28 3.30 6.19 -4.90
CA THR A 28 2.99 6.96 -3.69
C THR A 28 1.53 7.34 -3.68
N LEU A 29 0.86 7.15 -2.55
CA LEU A 29 -0.50 7.60 -2.30
C LEU A 29 -0.50 9.04 -1.79
N SER A 30 -1.61 9.72 -2.04
CA SER A 30 -1.96 11.02 -1.49
C SER A 30 -3.00 10.88 -0.36
N PRO A 31 -3.24 11.94 0.42
CA PRO A 31 -4.35 11.95 1.37
C PRO A 31 -5.72 11.70 0.73
N ALA A 32 -5.92 12.06 -0.55
CA ALA A 32 -7.18 11.82 -1.24
C ALA A 32 -7.39 10.32 -1.54
N ASP A 33 -6.32 9.59 -1.83
CA ASP A 33 -6.37 8.14 -2.03
C ASP A 33 -6.70 7.44 -0.71
N LEU A 34 -6.09 7.88 0.40
CA LEU A 34 -6.39 7.36 1.74
C LEU A 34 -7.85 7.53 2.14
N VAL A 35 -8.49 8.66 1.78
CA VAL A 35 -9.93 8.89 2.04
C VAL A 35 -10.81 7.92 1.26
N GLN A 36 -10.37 7.45 0.09
CA GLN A 36 -11.12 6.45 -0.69
C GLN A 36 -10.90 5.03 -0.17
N ILE A 37 -9.74 4.75 0.45
CA ILE A 37 -9.35 3.41 0.91
C ILE A 37 -9.79 3.16 2.36
N LEU A 38 -9.69 4.16 3.23
CA LEU A 38 -9.97 4.03 4.65
C LEU A 38 -11.43 4.40 4.96
N PRO A 39 -12.03 3.84 6.03
CA PRO A 39 -13.38 4.21 6.47
C PRO A 39 -13.44 5.60 7.14
N TYR A 40 -12.48 6.47 6.86
CA TYR A 40 -12.28 7.75 7.52
C TYR A 40 -12.46 8.92 6.55
N GLY A 41 -13.20 9.94 6.98
CA GLY A 41 -13.29 11.20 6.27
C GLY A 41 -11.96 11.98 6.27
N LYS A 42 -11.88 12.98 5.39
CA LYS A 42 -10.68 13.83 5.18
C LYS A 42 -10.06 14.32 6.49
N THR A 43 -10.84 14.92 7.38
CA THR A 43 -10.33 15.46 8.66
C THR A 43 -9.58 14.41 9.48
N LYS A 44 -10.16 13.20 9.59
CA LYS A 44 -9.57 12.13 10.37
C LYS A 44 -8.29 11.58 9.72
N VAL A 45 -8.27 11.46 8.39
CA VAL A 45 -7.05 11.08 7.65
C VAL A 45 -5.90 12.05 7.92
N TYR A 46 -6.15 13.36 7.85
CA TYR A 46 -5.12 14.36 8.14
C TYR A 46 -4.68 14.35 9.62
N GLU A 47 -5.59 14.11 10.55
CA GLU A 47 -5.24 13.91 11.97
C GLU A 47 -4.27 12.73 12.13
N LEU A 48 -4.57 11.58 11.51
CA LEU A 48 -3.73 10.38 11.58
C LEU A 48 -2.35 10.58 10.94
N LEU A 49 -2.27 11.31 9.82
CA LEU A 49 -1.01 11.69 9.18
C LEU A 49 -0.18 12.61 10.07
N ASN A 50 -0.81 13.64 10.66
CA ASN A 50 -0.14 14.59 11.56
C ASN A 50 0.37 13.90 12.84
N ARG A 51 -0.34 12.88 13.33
CA ARG A 51 0.05 12.06 14.49
C ARG A 51 1.04 10.95 14.14
N SER A 52 1.48 10.85 12.89
CA SER A 52 2.40 9.82 12.39
C SER A 52 1.91 8.39 12.60
N ILE A 53 0.59 8.18 12.67
CA ILE A 53 -0.02 6.84 12.76
C ILE A 53 0.05 6.13 11.40
N ILE A 54 -0.19 6.88 10.32
CA ILE A 54 -0.06 6.40 8.95
C ILE A 54 1.40 6.65 8.50
N PRO A 55 2.08 5.66 7.89
CA PRO A 55 3.47 5.82 7.46
C PRO A 55 3.58 6.74 6.24
N ALA A 56 3.79 8.03 6.49
CA ALA A 56 3.86 9.08 5.48
C ALA A 56 5.08 9.98 5.64
N LYS A 57 5.46 10.67 4.57
CA LYS A 57 6.48 11.73 4.56
C LYS A 57 5.83 13.04 4.15
N LYS A 58 6.27 14.15 4.75
CA LYS A 58 5.88 15.49 4.33
C LYS A 58 7.02 16.09 3.51
N LEU A 59 6.79 16.33 2.22
CA LEU A 59 7.76 16.93 1.29
C LEU A 59 7.16 18.22 0.75
N GLU A 60 7.85 19.35 0.95
CA GLU A 60 7.40 20.67 0.49
C GLU A 60 5.93 20.97 0.84
N GLY A 61 5.54 20.65 2.09
CA GLY A 61 4.17 20.85 2.58
C GLY A 61 3.13 19.81 2.12
N LYS A 62 3.48 18.91 1.20
CA LYS A 62 2.59 17.85 0.68
C LYS A 62 2.86 16.51 1.37
N TRP A 63 1.79 15.79 1.65
CA TRP A 63 1.88 14.41 2.16
C TRP A 63 2.13 13.44 1.01
N VAL A 64 3.15 12.60 1.19
CA VAL A 64 3.54 11.52 0.29
C VAL A 64 3.57 10.23 1.09
N ILE A 65 2.74 9.28 0.70
CA ILE A 65 2.56 8.01 1.43
C ILE A 65 3.12 6.88 0.57
N PRO A 66 4.27 6.29 0.90
CA PRO A 66 4.81 5.15 0.16
C PRO A 66 3.81 3.99 0.20
N ARG A 67 3.39 3.52 -0.98
CA ARG A 67 2.34 2.51 -1.11
C ARG A 67 2.69 1.22 -0.37
N ASP A 68 3.91 0.74 -0.54
CA ASP A 68 4.47 -0.45 0.10
C ASP A 68 4.37 -0.37 1.63
N LYS A 69 4.78 0.76 2.21
CA LYS A 69 4.72 0.99 3.65
C LYS A 69 3.29 1.10 4.16
N PHE A 70 2.42 1.77 3.40
CA PHE A 70 1.01 1.85 3.73
C PHE A 70 0.36 0.47 3.78
N LEU A 71 0.59 -0.37 2.78
CA LEU A 71 0.03 -1.73 2.75
C LEU A 71 0.59 -2.57 3.90
N ALA A 72 1.90 -2.53 4.14
CA ALA A 72 2.50 -3.25 5.26
C ALA A 72 1.87 -2.85 6.61
N TRP A 73 1.68 -1.55 6.85
CA TRP A 73 1.01 -1.03 8.04
C TRP A 73 -0.48 -1.39 8.12
N PHE A 74 -1.19 -1.33 6.98
CA PHE A 74 -2.62 -1.56 6.96
C PHE A 74 -2.98 -3.02 7.20
N TYR A 75 -2.16 -3.94 6.71
CA TYR A 75 -2.38 -5.38 6.86
C TYR A 75 -1.65 -5.99 8.08
N SER A 76 -0.72 -5.28 8.73
CA SER A 76 0.01 -5.83 9.89
C SER A 76 -0.88 -6.18 11.09
N ASP A 77 -2.05 -5.57 11.21
CA ASP A 77 -3.01 -5.89 12.29
C ASP A 77 -3.92 -7.09 11.96
N LEU A 78 -3.94 -7.57 10.71
CA LEU A 78 -4.77 -8.72 10.31
C LEU A 78 -4.11 -10.07 10.67
N ASP A 79 -2.79 -10.11 10.82
CA ASP A 79 -2.07 -11.32 11.21
C ASP A 79 -2.22 -11.66 12.71
N ASN A 80 -2.57 -10.68 13.56
CA ASN A 80 -2.76 -10.88 15.01
C ASN A 80 -4.17 -11.39 15.40
N LYS A 81 -5.07 -11.64 14.44
CA LYS A 81 -6.41 -12.19 14.70
C LYS A 81 -6.60 -13.65 14.27
N SER A 82 -5.51 -14.34 13.92
CA SER A 82 -5.54 -15.75 13.47
C SER A 82 -4.77 -16.71 14.39
N SER A 83 -4.52 -16.35 15.66
CA SER A 83 -3.95 -17.24 16.68
C SER A 83 -4.91 -17.48 17.83
#